data_AF-A0A3D4XJK9-F1
#
_entry.id   AF-A0A3D4XJK9-F1
#
_cell.length_a   1.000
_cell.length_b   1.000
_cell.length_c   1.000
_cell.angle_alpha   90.00
_cell.angle_beta   90.00
_cell.angle_gamma   90.00
#
_symmetry.space_group_name_H-M   'P 1'
#
loop_
_entity.id
_entity.type
_entity.pdbx_description
1 polymer ?
#
loop_
_entity_poly.entity_id
_entity_poly.type
_entity_poly.pdbx_seq_one_letter_code
_entity_poly.pdbx_strand_id
1 'polypeptide(L)'
;MKQRLLFLLLFTLLSLQALAQVQGQMQQVRPPGAPGNQQQNTTDTNYVYNRKPPYTFKRYFNSLAGKDSMNITRMWAGSIIVPGTAQLYNKEYWKIPVIYGTIGAFTYAGYRNNTLWHETGDKKFKTTRDLCYLGAALSYWGSILDGVSNYKFYKDVLPARASLYSAMLPGLGQYYNGDYWKIPIIYGGFITVGYFISSNNSQFQRYKYMYYETSNPDSPLFGKYNAQTMKYYKDTYRRYRDYSILTGIAVYALNIIDANVFAHLQDFDISDDLSASFLPGVIMPVNPQLTYNIGPTVGLNLKLTF
;
A
#
# COMPACT_ATOMS: atom_id res chain seq x y z
N MET A 1 3.26 -13.09 -21.96
CA MET A 1 2.12 -13.24 -21.02
C MET A 1 2.56 -13.76 -19.65
N LYS A 2 3.33 -14.87 -19.57
CA LYS A 2 3.77 -15.47 -18.30
C LYS A 2 4.54 -14.53 -17.34
N GLN A 3 5.40 -13.64 -17.83
CA GLN A 3 6.15 -12.70 -16.97
C GLN A 3 5.29 -11.57 -16.38
N ARG A 4 4.19 -11.17 -17.05
CA ARG A 4 3.30 -10.10 -16.56
C ARG A 4 2.37 -10.61 -15.45
N LEU A 5 1.92 -11.87 -15.55
CA LEU A 5 1.11 -12.53 -14.53
C LEU A 5 1.90 -12.76 -13.23
N LEU A 6 3.18 -13.09 -13.35
CA LEU A 6 4.07 -13.34 -12.22
C LEU A 6 4.36 -12.07 -11.42
N PHE A 7 4.46 -10.91 -12.07
CA PHE A 7 4.58 -9.62 -11.40
C PHE A 7 3.32 -9.26 -10.60
N LEU A 8 2.13 -9.53 -11.15
CA LEU A 8 0.85 -9.26 -10.49
C LEU A 8 0.65 -10.17 -9.27
N LEU A 9 1.05 -11.44 -9.38
CA LEU A 9 1.08 -12.41 -8.27
C LEU A 9 2.14 -12.05 -7.21
N LEU A 10 3.30 -11.54 -7.61
CA LEU A 10 4.33 -11.08 -6.68
C LEU A 10 3.85 -9.84 -5.90
N PHE A 11 3.13 -8.94 -6.57
CA PHE A 11 2.55 -7.73 -5.96
C PHE A 11 1.50 -8.09 -4.90
N THR A 12 0.62 -9.06 -5.18
CA THR A 12 -0.35 -9.53 -4.19
C THR A 12 0.31 -10.28 -3.04
N LEU A 13 1.32 -11.11 -3.29
CA LEU A 13 2.05 -11.84 -2.23
C LEU A 13 2.90 -10.94 -1.32
N LEU A 14 3.55 -9.91 -1.87
CA LEU A 14 4.31 -8.92 -1.10
C LEU A 14 3.41 -8.07 -0.20
N SER A 15 2.20 -7.72 -0.67
CA SER A 15 1.21 -7.02 0.14
C SER A 15 0.78 -7.82 1.38
N LEU A 16 0.69 -9.15 1.28
CA LEU A 16 0.36 -10.02 2.42
C LEU A 16 1.49 -10.10 3.47
N GLN A 17 2.76 -10.04 3.06
CA GLN A 17 3.91 -10.16 3.98
C GLN A 17 4.24 -8.85 4.69
N ALA A 18 4.14 -7.70 4.02
CA ALA A 18 4.38 -6.39 4.63
C ALA A 18 3.38 -6.08 5.76
N LEU A 19 2.14 -6.58 5.66
CA LEU A 19 1.10 -6.40 6.68
C LEU A 19 1.26 -7.28 7.93
N ALA A 20 2.10 -8.33 7.89
CA ALA A 20 2.34 -9.18 9.05
C ALA A 20 3.16 -8.47 10.15
N GLN A 21 3.92 -7.43 9.82
CA GLN A 21 4.79 -6.71 10.76
C GLN A 21 4.17 -5.43 11.33
N VAL A 22 3.03 -4.98 10.82
CA VAL A 22 2.35 -3.73 11.24
C VAL A 22 1.15 -4.03 12.13
N GLN A 23 1.35 -4.82 13.18
CA GLN A 23 0.37 -4.99 14.26
C GLN A 23 0.79 -4.18 15.49
N GLY A 24 0.65 -2.85 15.41
CA GLY A 24 0.50 -2.02 16.61
C GLY A 24 -0.79 -2.38 17.34
N GLN A 25 -0.86 -2.16 18.66
CA GLN A 25 -2.01 -2.49 19.50
C GLN A 25 -3.30 -1.83 18.99
N MET A 26 -4.03 -2.54 18.12
CA MET A 26 -5.35 -2.12 17.68
C MET A 26 -6.33 -2.36 18.82
N GLN A 27 -6.80 -1.29 19.44
CA GLN A 27 -7.97 -1.31 20.31
C GLN A 27 -9.16 -1.89 19.49
N GLN A 28 -9.78 -2.92 20.04
CA GLN A 28 -10.76 -3.74 19.32
C GLN A 28 -12.09 -3.00 19.18
N VAL A 29 -12.52 -2.78 17.93
CA VAL A 29 -13.89 -2.35 17.64
C VAL A 29 -14.84 -3.48 17.99
N ARG A 30 -15.96 -3.19 18.67
CA ARG A 30 -17.04 -4.16 18.92
C ARG A 30 -17.59 -4.74 17.60
N PRO A 31 -18.20 -5.94 17.61
CA PRO A 31 -18.86 -6.49 16.43
C PRO A 31 -19.81 -5.44 15.81
N PRO A 32 -19.83 -5.27 14.47
CA PRO A 32 -20.66 -4.27 13.81
C PRO A 32 -22.13 -4.39 14.26
N GLY A 33 -22.71 -3.29 14.78
CA GLY A 33 -24.11 -3.22 15.21
C GLY A 33 -24.45 -3.82 16.57
N ALA A 34 -23.49 -3.99 17.46
CA ALA A 34 -23.77 -4.14 18.90
C ALA A 34 -24.35 -2.83 19.47
N PRO A 35 -25.40 -2.86 20.32
CA PRO A 35 -25.92 -1.64 20.96
C PRO A 35 -24.85 -1.02 21.88
N GLY A 36 -24.71 0.30 21.86
CA GLY A 36 -23.73 1.00 22.70
C GLY A 36 -23.98 2.48 22.84
N ASN A 37 -24.37 2.89 24.04
CA ASN A 37 -24.15 4.24 24.55
C ASN A 37 -22.66 4.56 24.56
N GLN A 38 -22.35 5.77 24.14
CA GLN A 38 -21.02 6.35 24.04
C GLN A 38 -20.74 7.12 25.33
N GLN A 39 -19.76 6.69 26.12
CA GLN A 39 -19.00 7.53 27.05
C GLN A 39 -17.80 6.75 27.56
N GLN A 40 -16.60 7.26 27.26
CA GLN A 40 -15.37 6.86 27.95
C GLN A 40 -15.39 7.52 29.33
N ASN A 41 -15.64 6.73 30.37
CA ASN A 41 -15.20 7.10 31.72
C ASN A 41 -13.94 6.29 32.01
N THR A 42 -12.83 7.02 32.11
CA THR A 42 -11.54 6.51 32.56
C THR A 42 -11.63 6.23 34.05
N THR A 43 -11.93 4.99 34.41
CA THR A 43 -11.66 4.49 35.76
C THR A 43 -10.83 3.23 35.62
N ASP A 44 -9.57 3.32 36.05
CA ASP A 44 -8.61 2.24 36.12
C ASP A 44 -9.23 1.05 36.87
N THR A 45 -9.59 0.02 36.12
CA THR A 45 -9.89 -1.29 36.65
C THR A 45 -8.95 -2.28 35.99
N ASN A 46 -8.30 -3.10 36.83
CA ASN A 46 -7.35 -4.13 36.45
C ASN A 46 -7.91 -5.01 35.31
N TYR A 47 -7.50 -4.72 34.07
CA TYR A 47 -7.78 -5.59 32.94
C TYR A 47 -6.92 -6.84 33.07
N VAL A 48 -7.51 -7.94 33.55
CA VAL A 48 -6.97 -9.27 33.29
C VAL A 48 -6.90 -9.40 31.77
N TYR A 49 -5.68 -9.30 31.21
CA TYR A 49 -5.43 -9.51 29.78
C TYR A 49 -5.68 -10.99 29.46
N ASN A 50 -6.95 -11.33 29.28
CA ASN A 50 -7.36 -12.62 28.77
C ASN A 50 -6.90 -12.66 27.31
N ARG A 51 -5.71 -13.22 27.06
CA ARG A 51 -5.20 -13.42 25.70
C ARG A 51 -6.25 -14.22 24.95
N LYS A 52 -6.99 -13.55 24.06
CA LYS A 52 -7.96 -14.25 23.23
C LYS A 52 -7.21 -15.37 22.49
N PRO A 53 -7.80 -16.57 22.38
CA PRO A 53 -7.16 -17.68 21.69
C PRO A 53 -6.75 -17.27 20.27
N PRO A 54 -5.73 -17.94 19.68
CA PRO A 54 -5.27 -17.67 18.33
C PRO A 54 -6.46 -17.62 17.37
N TYR A 55 -6.37 -16.72 16.37
CA TYR A 55 -7.51 -16.45 15.51
C TYR A 55 -7.72 -17.60 14.52
N THR A 56 -8.56 -18.56 14.91
CA THR A 56 -8.88 -19.75 14.12
C THR A 56 -9.88 -19.43 13.00
N PHE A 57 -9.90 -20.27 11.97
CA PHE A 57 -10.90 -20.25 10.90
C PHE A 57 -12.36 -20.23 11.42
N LYS A 58 -12.68 -21.01 12.45
CA LYS A 58 -14.01 -20.97 13.11
C LYS A 58 -14.35 -19.56 13.62
N ARG A 59 -13.37 -18.85 14.16
CA ARG A 59 -13.51 -17.51 14.72
C ARG A 59 -13.70 -16.45 13.62
N TYR A 60 -13.06 -16.64 12.47
CA TYR A 60 -13.30 -15.84 11.27
C TYR A 60 -14.78 -15.90 10.85
N PHE A 61 -15.36 -17.10 10.68
CA PHE A 61 -16.78 -17.24 10.34
C PHE A 61 -17.72 -16.75 11.45
N ASN A 62 -17.38 -16.95 12.73
CA ASN A 62 -18.13 -16.36 13.83
C ASN A 62 -18.13 -14.82 13.75
N SER A 63 -17.02 -14.22 13.33
CA SER A 63 -16.92 -12.77 13.17
C SER A 63 -17.76 -12.28 11.99
N LEU A 64 -17.77 -13.01 10.87
CA LEU A 64 -18.66 -12.75 9.73
C LEU A 64 -20.14 -12.81 10.11
N ALA A 65 -20.50 -13.73 11.01
CA ALA A 65 -21.85 -13.84 11.57
C ALA A 65 -22.18 -12.75 12.62
N GLY A 66 -21.28 -11.79 12.85
CA GLY A 66 -21.44 -10.72 13.85
C GLY A 66 -21.30 -11.18 15.30
N LYS A 67 -20.87 -12.43 15.55
CA LYS A 67 -20.69 -12.98 16.91
C LYS A 67 -19.34 -12.61 17.53
N ASP A 68 -18.39 -12.11 16.75
CA ASP A 68 -17.09 -11.67 17.23
C ASP A 68 -16.55 -10.50 16.37
N SER A 69 -15.60 -9.75 16.92
CA SER A 69 -14.95 -8.63 16.25
C SER A 69 -13.72 -9.11 15.48
N MET A 70 -13.47 -8.51 14.31
CA MET A 70 -12.30 -8.80 13.48
C MET A 70 -11.59 -7.51 13.10
N ASN A 71 -10.26 -7.56 13.09
CA ASN A 71 -9.41 -6.46 12.62
C ASN A 71 -9.57 -6.26 11.10
N ILE A 72 -9.44 -5.02 10.63
CA ILE A 72 -9.58 -4.67 9.21
C ILE A 72 -8.68 -5.51 8.28
N THR A 73 -7.44 -5.79 8.68
CA THR A 73 -6.49 -6.63 7.91
C THR A 73 -7.01 -8.04 7.67
N ARG A 74 -7.69 -8.63 8.66
CA ARG A 74 -8.22 -9.99 8.56
C ARG A 74 -9.49 -10.02 7.72
N MET A 75 -10.32 -8.99 7.83
CA MET A 75 -11.49 -8.81 6.96
C MET A 75 -11.05 -8.67 5.50
N TRP A 76 -10.07 -7.81 5.23
CA TRP A 76 -9.47 -7.63 3.92
C TRP A 76 -8.90 -8.94 3.36
N ALA A 77 -8.06 -9.65 4.13
CA ALA A 77 -7.48 -10.92 3.71
C ALA A 77 -8.56 -11.98 3.40
N GLY A 78 -9.61 -12.03 4.21
CA GLY A 78 -10.78 -12.85 3.96
C GLY A 78 -11.48 -12.53 2.64
N SER A 79 -11.61 -11.23 2.31
CA SER A 79 -12.21 -10.75 1.07
C SER A 79 -11.39 -11.03 -0.19
N ILE A 80 -10.06 -11.18 -0.06
CA ILE A 80 -9.21 -11.66 -1.16
C ILE A 80 -9.56 -13.12 -1.48
N ILE A 81 -9.71 -13.96 -0.46
CA ILE A 81 -9.99 -15.39 -0.70
C ILE A 81 -11.43 -15.56 -1.20
N VAL A 82 -12.38 -14.91 -0.53
CA VAL A 82 -13.80 -14.99 -0.83
C VAL A 82 -14.38 -13.58 -0.95
N PRO A 83 -14.57 -13.06 -2.18
CA PRO A 83 -15.16 -11.74 -2.38
C PRO A 83 -16.56 -11.67 -1.76
N GLY A 84 -16.92 -10.52 -1.18
CA GLY A 84 -18.20 -10.36 -0.47
C GLY A 84 -18.15 -10.63 1.03
N THR A 85 -17.08 -11.25 1.57
CA THR A 85 -16.96 -11.48 3.02
C THR A 85 -16.76 -10.18 3.82
N ALA A 86 -16.12 -9.17 3.25
CA ALA A 86 -16.04 -7.85 3.86
C ALA A 86 -17.43 -7.18 3.95
N GLN A 87 -18.22 -7.26 2.87
CA GLN A 87 -19.60 -6.77 2.84
C GLN A 87 -20.48 -7.52 3.84
N LEU A 88 -20.28 -8.84 3.97
CA LEU A 88 -20.96 -9.67 4.97
C LEU A 88 -20.63 -9.19 6.40
N TYR A 89 -19.36 -8.95 6.71
CA TYR A 89 -18.94 -8.40 8.00
C TYR A 89 -19.53 -7.01 8.26
N ASN A 90 -19.53 -6.14 7.24
CA ASN A 90 -20.04 -4.77 7.33
C ASN A 90 -21.59 -4.68 7.32
N LYS A 91 -22.30 -5.82 7.23
CA LYS A 91 -23.77 -5.91 7.10
C LYS A 91 -24.35 -5.28 5.82
N GLU A 92 -23.59 -5.28 4.74
CA GLU A 92 -23.97 -4.74 3.43
C GLU A 92 -24.37 -5.87 2.44
N TYR A 93 -25.24 -6.78 2.89
CA TYR A 93 -25.56 -8.01 2.16
C TYR A 93 -26.12 -7.79 0.76
N TRP A 94 -26.82 -6.66 0.56
CA TRP A 94 -27.40 -6.30 -0.73
C TRP A 94 -26.36 -6.12 -1.85
N LYS A 95 -25.10 -5.83 -1.49
CA LYS A 95 -23.99 -5.69 -2.46
C LYS A 95 -23.51 -7.04 -2.98
N ILE A 96 -23.71 -8.13 -2.23
CA ILE A 96 -23.17 -9.46 -2.58
C ILE A 96 -23.70 -9.95 -3.95
N PRO A 97 -25.02 -9.93 -4.23
CA PRO A 97 -25.52 -10.29 -5.56
C PRO A 97 -24.95 -9.42 -6.68
N VAL A 98 -24.73 -8.12 -6.43
CA VAL A 98 -24.15 -7.21 -7.41
C VAL A 98 -22.69 -7.55 -7.69
N ILE A 99 -21.90 -7.84 -6.66
CA ILE A 99 -20.48 -8.23 -6.78
C ILE A 99 -20.37 -9.52 -7.61
N TYR A 100 -21.11 -10.56 -7.23
CA TYR A 100 -21.05 -11.84 -7.93
C TYR A 100 -21.68 -11.76 -9.33
N GLY A 101 -22.76 -11.02 -9.49
CA GLY A 101 -23.42 -10.79 -10.78
C GLY A 101 -22.50 -10.08 -11.77
N THR A 102 -21.81 -9.02 -11.34
CA THR A 102 -20.86 -8.27 -12.18
C THR A 102 -19.65 -9.10 -12.57
N ILE A 103 -18.99 -9.76 -11.60
CA ILE A 103 -17.84 -10.64 -11.86
C ILE A 103 -18.26 -11.80 -12.79
N GLY A 104 -19.40 -12.43 -12.51
CA GLY A 104 -19.94 -13.52 -13.30
C GLY A 104 -20.28 -13.10 -14.73
N ALA A 105 -20.96 -11.97 -14.92
CA ALA A 105 -21.31 -11.44 -16.23
C ALA A 105 -20.08 -11.12 -17.08
N PHE A 106 -19.08 -10.45 -16.50
CA PHE A 106 -17.83 -10.15 -17.20
C PHE A 106 -17.04 -11.41 -17.53
N THR A 107 -16.96 -12.37 -16.61
CA THR A 107 -16.26 -13.64 -16.84
C THR A 107 -16.94 -14.45 -17.94
N TYR A 108 -18.28 -14.52 -17.91
CA TYR A 108 -19.08 -15.20 -18.94
C TYR A 108 -18.93 -14.52 -20.31
N ALA A 109 -19.01 -13.19 -20.36
CA ALA A 109 -18.78 -12.43 -21.58
C ALA A 109 -17.35 -12.66 -22.12
N GLY A 110 -16.35 -12.67 -21.24
CA GLY A 110 -14.96 -12.99 -21.60
C GLY A 110 -14.83 -14.40 -22.18
N TYR A 111 -15.43 -15.40 -21.53
CA TYR A 111 -15.44 -16.78 -21.99
C TYR A 111 -16.07 -16.91 -23.39
N ARG A 112 -17.25 -16.32 -23.59
CA ARG A 112 -17.94 -16.30 -24.89
C ARG A 112 -17.11 -15.62 -25.98
N ASN A 113 -16.43 -14.51 -25.67
CA ASN A 113 -15.54 -13.87 -26.64
C ASN A 113 -14.29 -14.70 -26.91
N ASN A 114 -13.83 -15.51 -25.95
CA ASN A 114 -12.71 -16.41 -26.16
C ASN A 114 -13.06 -17.52 -27.14
N THR A 115 -14.26 -18.11 -27.07
CA THR A 115 -14.70 -19.12 -28.04
C THR A 115 -14.82 -18.53 -29.44
N LEU A 116 -15.45 -17.35 -29.57
CA LEU A 116 -15.56 -16.62 -30.84
C LEU A 116 -14.20 -16.26 -31.46
N TRP A 117 -13.21 -15.93 -30.62
CA TRP A 117 -11.84 -15.69 -31.08
C TRP A 117 -11.21 -16.94 -31.68
N HIS A 118 -11.40 -18.11 -31.05
CA HIS A 118 -10.88 -19.38 -31.56
C HIS A 118 -11.58 -19.85 -32.84
N GLU A 119 -12.86 -19.53 -33.01
CA GLU A 119 -13.64 -19.86 -34.21
C GLU A 119 -13.33 -18.92 -35.39
N THR A 120 -13.26 -17.61 -35.13
CA THR A 120 -13.17 -16.60 -36.20
C THR A 120 -11.72 -16.18 -36.48
N GLY A 121 -10.82 -16.27 -35.50
CA GLY A 121 -9.45 -15.73 -35.59
C GLY A 121 -9.35 -14.20 -35.51
N ASP A 122 -10.46 -13.49 -35.39
CA ASP A 122 -10.49 -12.02 -35.37
C ASP A 122 -9.95 -11.46 -34.04
N LYS A 123 -9.02 -10.50 -34.15
CA LYS A 123 -8.40 -9.79 -33.03
C LYS A 123 -9.40 -8.98 -32.21
N LYS A 124 -10.54 -8.56 -32.79
CA LYS A 124 -11.59 -7.85 -32.04
C LYS A 124 -12.06 -8.64 -30.83
N PHE A 125 -12.35 -9.93 -31.00
CA PHE A 125 -12.81 -10.80 -29.92
C PHE A 125 -11.74 -11.04 -28.85
N LYS A 126 -10.47 -11.08 -29.25
CA LYS A 126 -9.34 -11.14 -28.32
C LYS A 126 -9.30 -9.90 -27.42
N THR A 127 -9.42 -8.70 -28.00
CA THR A 127 -9.43 -7.45 -27.24
C THR A 127 -10.65 -7.36 -26.33
N THR A 128 -11.84 -7.72 -26.81
CA THR A 128 -13.07 -7.74 -26.00
C THR A 128 -12.96 -8.72 -24.84
N ARG A 129 -12.45 -9.93 -25.08
CA ARG A 129 -12.17 -10.92 -24.04
C ARG A 129 -11.25 -10.35 -22.96
N ASP A 130 -10.13 -9.76 -23.37
CA ASP A 130 -9.13 -9.21 -22.45
C ASP A 130 -9.75 -8.08 -21.61
N LEU A 131 -10.59 -7.23 -22.22
CA LEU A 131 -11.32 -6.18 -21.54
C LEU A 131 -12.37 -6.74 -20.56
N CYS A 132 -13.11 -7.78 -20.94
CA CYS A 132 -14.09 -8.42 -20.06
C CYS A 132 -13.42 -9.05 -18.84
N TYR A 133 -12.31 -9.79 -19.01
CA TYR A 133 -11.57 -10.34 -17.88
C TYR A 133 -10.94 -9.25 -17.01
N LEU A 134 -10.47 -8.15 -17.59
CA LEU A 134 -10.04 -6.97 -16.84
C LEU A 134 -11.21 -6.37 -16.04
N GLY A 135 -12.38 -6.24 -16.65
CA GLY A 135 -13.61 -5.81 -15.98
C GLY A 135 -13.94 -6.67 -14.77
N ALA A 136 -13.93 -8.01 -14.92
CA ALA A 136 -14.13 -8.94 -13.82
C ALA A 136 -13.10 -8.76 -12.70
N ALA A 137 -11.81 -8.61 -13.04
CA ALA A 137 -10.75 -8.40 -12.08
C ALA A 137 -10.89 -7.06 -11.34
N LEU A 138 -11.27 -5.99 -12.03
CA LEU A 138 -11.51 -4.67 -11.44
C LEU A 138 -12.76 -4.65 -10.56
N SER A 139 -13.85 -5.32 -10.97
CA SER A 139 -15.05 -5.47 -10.13
C SER A 139 -14.73 -6.23 -8.84
N TYR A 140 -13.94 -7.31 -8.95
CA TYR A 140 -13.43 -8.04 -7.80
C TYR A 140 -12.57 -7.15 -6.89
N TRP A 141 -11.59 -6.43 -7.44
CA TRP A 141 -10.72 -5.55 -6.65
C TRP A 141 -11.47 -4.38 -6.00
N GLY A 142 -12.42 -3.79 -6.73
CA GLY A 142 -13.30 -2.75 -6.25
C GLY A 142 -14.19 -3.21 -5.10
N SER A 143 -14.67 -4.47 -5.13
CA SER A 143 -15.42 -5.04 -4.02
C SER A 143 -14.58 -5.13 -2.74
N ILE A 144 -13.29 -5.44 -2.85
CA ILE A 144 -12.39 -5.48 -1.70
C ILE A 144 -12.17 -4.07 -1.14
N LEU A 145 -11.96 -3.08 -2.03
CA LEU A 145 -11.78 -1.67 -1.64
C LEU A 145 -13.02 -1.11 -0.93
N ASP A 146 -14.21 -1.36 -1.48
CA ASP A 146 -15.49 -0.98 -0.87
C ASP A 146 -15.64 -1.60 0.52
N GLY A 147 -15.30 -2.89 0.66
CA GLY A 147 -15.29 -3.58 1.94
C GLY A 147 -14.37 -2.93 2.97
N VAL A 148 -13.13 -2.57 2.59
CA VAL A 148 -12.18 -1.86 3.46
C VAL A 148 -12.68 -0.47 3.84
N SER A 149 -13.30 0.25 2.89
CA SER A 149 -13.86 1.58 3.09
C SER A 149 -14.97 1.61 4.13
N ASN A 150 -15.90 0.65 4.03
CA ASN A 150 -17.09 0.61 4.89
C ASN A 150 -16.84 -0.07 6.25
N TYR A 151 -15.58 -0.41 6.55
CA TYR A 151 -15.22 -0.93 7.87
C TYR A 151 -15.54 0.11 8.95
N LYS A 152 -16.28 -0.28 9.98
CA LYS A 152 -16.63 0.62 11.09
C LYS A 152 -15.48 0.69 12.10
N PHE A 153 -15.09 1.91 12.46
CA PHE A 153 -14.08 2.19 13.47
C PHE A 153 -14.43 3.52 14.18
N TYR A 154 -13.80 3.79 15.32
CA TYR A 154 -14.18 4.87 16.24
C TYR A 154 -13.20 6.05 16.25
N LYS A 155 -12.16 6.00 15.42
CA LYS A 155 -11.21 7.09 15.22
C LYS A 155 -11.49 7.79 13.90
N ASP A 156 -10.91 8.97 13.69
CA ASP A 156 -11.01 9.66 12.41
C ASP A 156 -10.12 8.99 11.36
N VAL A 157 -8.90 8.58 11.76
CA VAL A 157 -7.93 7.94 10.87
C VAL A 157 -7.47 6.59 11.43
N LEU A 158 -7.48 5.55 10.59
CA LEU A 158 -7.00 4.22 10.92
C LEU A 158 -5.70 3.92 10.16
N PRO A 159 -4.54 3.86 10.83
CA PRO A 159 -3.25 3.59 10.15
C PRO A 159 -3.22 2.28 9.36
N ALA A 160 -3.88 1.23 9.88
CA ALA A 160 -4.05 -0.03 9.17
C ALA A 160 -4.86 0.13 7.87
N ARG A 161 -5.83 1.06 7.82
CA ARG A 161 -6.59 1.36 6.60
C ARG A 161 -5.73 2.10 5.58
N ALA A 162 -4.97 3.10 6.01
CA ALA A 162 -4.01 3.82 5.14
C ALA A 162 -3.00 2.85 4.52
N SER A 163 -2.45 1.94 5.33
CA SER A 163 -1.54 0.88 4.89
C SER A 163 -2.19 -0.03 3.84
N LEU A 164 -3.41 -0.52 4.12
CA LEU A 164 -4.16 -1.39 3.21
C LEU A 164 -4.45 -0.69 1.88
N TYR A 165 -4.86 0.57 1.92
CA TYR A 165 -5.08 1.36 0.72
C TYR A 165 -3.81 1.51 -0.11
N SER A 166 -2.70 1.94 0.48
CA SER A 166 -1.41 2.05 -0.22
C SER A 166 -0.89 0.72 -0.74
N ALA A 167 -1.19 -0.38 -0.04
CA ALA A 167 -0.83 -1.73 -0.48
C ALA A 167 -1.66 -2.16 -1.69
N MET A 168 -2.95 -1.80 -1.73
CA MET A 168 -3.86 -2.17 -2.82
C MET A 168 -3.63 -1.36 -4.09
N LEU A 169 -3.33 -0.06 -3.95
CA LEU A 169 -2.96 0.80 -5.07
C LEU A 169 -2.04 1.92 -4.55
N PRO A 170 -0.83 2.06 -5.11
CA PRO A 170 0.12 3.07 -4.66
C PRO A 170 -0.47 4.49 -4.68
N GLY A 171 -0.32 5.23 -3.59
CA GLY A 171 -0.92 6.55 -3.43
C GLY A 171 -2.33 6.58 -2.81
N LEU A 172 -3.07 5.46 -2.69
CA LEU A 172 -4.40 5.51 -2.05
C LEU A 172 -4.34 5.79 -0.55
N GLY A 173 -3.30 5.35 0.17
CA GLY A 173 -3.14 5.69 1.58
C GLY A 173 -2.85 7.17 1.77
N GLN A 174 -2.04 7.77 0.88
CA GLN A 174 -1.84 9.22 0.85
C GLN A 174 -3.14 9.96 0.52
N TYR A 175 -3.95 9.45 -0.42
CA TYR A 175 -5.29 9.99 -0.69
C TYR A 175 -6.19 9.95 0.55
N TYR A 176 -6.20 8.82 1.27
CA TYR A 176 -6.98 8.65 2.50
C TYR A 176 -6.53 9.59 3.62
N ASN A 177 -5.22 9.84 3.71
CA ASN A 177 -4.64 10.76 4.69
C ASN A 177 -4.80 12.25 4.31
N GLY A 178 -5.28 12.58 3.11
CA GLY A 178 -5.36 13.96 2.60
C GLY A 178 -4.06 14.52 1.99
N ASP A 179 -3.02 13.70 1.89
CA ASP A 179 -1.67 14.04 1.45
C ASP A 179 -1.48 13.95 -0.08
N TYR A 180 -2.37 14.60 -0.84
CA TYR A 180 -2.43 14.42 -2.31
C TYR A 180 -1.14 14.84 -3.03
N TRP A 181 -0.38 15.78 -2.49
CA TRP A 181 0.85 16.29 -3.09
C TRP A 181 1.95 15.22 -3.22
N LYS A 182 1.92 14.15 -2.41
CA LYS A 182 2.87 13.04 -2.48
C LYS A 182 2.59 12.08 -3.62
N ILE A 183 1.34 12.05 -4.12
CA ILE A 183 0.91 11.09 -5.15
C ILE A 183 1.75 11.21 -6.42
N PRO A 184 1.96 12.40 -7.02
CA PRO A 184 2.83 12.54 -8.19
C PRO A 184 4.26 12.02 -7.96
N ILE A 185 4.81 12.19 -6.75
CA ILE A 185 6.16 11.72 -6.38
C ILE A 185 6.21 10.19 -6.35
N ILE A 186 5.22 9.56 -5.71
CA ILE A 186 5.10 8.10 -5.66
C ILE A 186 5.02 7.53 -7.09
N TYR A 187 4.14 8.08 -7.92
CA TYR A 187 4.01 7.65 -9.31
C TYR A 187 5.28 7.93 -10.12
N GLY A 188 5.98 9.05 -9.88
CA GLY A 188 7.29 9.32 -10.47
C GLY A 188 8.33 8.26 -10.13
N GLY A 189 8.36 7.79 -8.87
CA GLY A 189 9.19 6.67 -8.42
C GLY A 189 8.88 5.37 -9.18
N PHE A 190 7.60 5.01 -9.29
CA PHE A 190 7.16 3.82 -10.03
C PHE A 190 7.45 3.90 -11.54
N ILE A 191 7.25 5.06 -12.16
CA ILE A 191 7.58 5.30 -13.57
C ILE A 191 9.07 5.09 -13.79
N THR A 192 9.91 5.68 -12.92
CA THR A 192 11.37 5.57 -12.99
C THR A 192 11.83 4.11 -12.87
N VAL A 193 11.32 3.38 -11.87
CA VAL A 193 11.58 1.95 -11.70
C VAL A 193 11.15 1.16 -12.94
N GLY A 194 9.94 1.40 -13.43
CA GLY A 194 9.39 0.72 -14.61
C GLY A 194 10.25 0.93 -15.85
N TYR A 195 10.74 2.16 -16.05
CA TYR A 195 11.67 2.49 -17.12
C TYR A 195 12.97 1.69 -17.02
N PHE A 196 13.62 1.65 -15.85
CA PHE A 196 14.85 0.91 -15.66
C PHE A 196 14.67 -0.61 -15.81
N ILE A 197 13.57 -1.18 -15.31
CA ILE A 197 13.25 -2.60 -15.52
C ILE A 197 13.12 -2.88 -17.02
N SER A 198 12.35 -2.05 -17.75
CA SER A 198 12.10 -2.23 -19.18
C SER A 198 13.38 -2.10 -20.00
N SER A 199 14.13 -1.02 -19.78
CA SER A 199 15.39 -0.73 -20.48
C SER A 199 16.42 -1.83 -20.24
N ASN A 200 16.68 -2.20 -18.98
CA ASN A 200 17.61 -3.27 -18.63
C ASN A 200 17.17 -4.63 -19.17
N ASN A 201 15.87 -4.93 -19.16
CA ASN A 201 15.36 -6.17 -19.73
C ASN A 201 15.53 -6.21 -21.26
N SER A 202 15.31 -5.09 -21.96
CA SER A 202 15.54 -4.99 -23.41
C SER A 202 17.00 -5.28 -23.76
N GLN A 203 17.94 -4.63 -23.06
CA GLN A 203 19.37 -4.90 -23.24
C GLN A 203 19.73 -6.35 -22.89
N PHE A 204 19.17 -6.89 -21.80
CA PHE A 204 19.36 -8.30 -21.44
C PHE A 204 18.92 -9.25 -22.57
N GLN A 205 17.75 -9.04 -23.19
CA GLN A 205 17.31 -9.89 -24.30
C GLN A 205 18.23 -9.75 -25.52
N ARG A 206 18.68 -8.52 -25.82
CA ARG A 206 19.63 -8.26 -26.92
C ARG A 206 20.93 -9.02 -26.72
N TYR A 207 21.58 -8.89 -25.56
CA TYR A 207 22.85 -9.57 -25.30
C TYR A 207 22.68 -11.07 -25.08
N LYS A 208 21.51 -11.52 -24.61
CA LYS A 208 21.15 -12.94 -24.57
C LYS A 208 21.11 -13.52 -25.99
N TYR A 209 20.44 -12.86 -26.92
CA TYR A 209 20.40 -13.26 -28.33
C TYR A 209 21.81 -13.29 -28.93
N MET A 210 22.57 -12.20 -28.81
CA MET A 210 23.94 -12.12 -29.33
C MET A 210 24.84 -13.21 -28.76
N TYR A 211 24.76 -13.49 -27.46
CA TYR A 211 25.53 -14.56 -26.83
C TYR A 211 25.25 -15.92 -27.47
N TYR A 212 23.98 -16.26 -27.72
CA TYR A 212 23.62 -17.54 -28.33
C TYR A 212 24.13 -17.65 -29.77
N GLU A 213 23.97 -16.60 -30.57
CA GLU A 213 24.46 -16.56 -31.94
C GLU A 213 25.99 -16.66 -31.99
N THR A 214 26.72 -15.93 -31.14
CA THR A 214 28.20 -16.01 -31.10
C THR A 214 28.73 -17.34 -30.57
N SER A 215 27.90 -18.10 -29.84
CA SER A 215 28.27 -19.41 -29.28
C SER A 215 27.87 -20.57 -30.20
N ASN A 216 27.08 -20.30 -31.24
CA ASN A 216 26.60 -21.31 -32.17
C ASN A 216 27.55 -21.38 -33.40
N PRO A 217 28.23 -22.52 -33.63
CA PRO A 217 29.12 -22.69 -34.79
C PRO A 217 28.46 -22.42 -36.15
N ASP A 218 27.15 -22.66 -36.26
CA ASP A 218 26.39 -22.52 -37.51
C ASP A 218 25.89 -21.07 -37.76
N SER A 219 26.12 -20.14 -36.82
CA SER A 219 25.64 -18.77 -36.93
C SER A 219 26.61 -17.87 -37.71
N PRO A 220 26.12 -16.93 -38.54
CA PRO A 220 26.97 -15.91 -39.19
C PRO A 220 27.73 -15.00 -38.21
N LEU A 221 27.33 -14.99 -36.94
CA LEU A 221 27.94 -14.21 -35.86
C LEU A 221 29.03 -14.98 -35.10
N PHE A 222 29.23 -16.27 -35.41
CA PHE A 222 30.27 -17.10 -34.81
C PHE A 222 31.66 -16.53 -35.11
N GLY A 223 32.50 -16.40 -34.08
CA GLY A 223 33.85 -15.84 -34.20
C GLY A 223 33.94 -14.34 -34.50
N LYS A 224 32.84 -13.68 -34.93
CA LYS A 224 32.81 -12.24 -35.24
C LYS A 224 32.84 -11.35 -33.99
N TYR A 225 32.25 -11.82 -32.91
CA TYR A 225 32.28 -11.14 -31.60
C TYR A 225 32.73 -12.12 -30.52
N ASN A 226 33.43 -11.61 -29.51
CA ASN A 226 33.87 -12.43 -28.38
C ASN A 226 32.65 -12.88 -27.54
N ALA A 227 32.35 -14.17 -27.55
CA ALA A 227 31.22 -14.76 -26.82
C ALA A 227 31.31 -14.49 -25.30
N GLN A 228 32.51 -14.45 -24.73
CA GLN A 228 32.71 -14.14 -23.31
C GLN A 228 32.34 -12.68 -22.98
N THR A 229 32.60 -11.76 -23.91
CA THR A 229 32.18 -10.36 -23.78
C THR A 229 30.65 -10.25 -23.83
N MET A 230 29.99 -10.97 -24.75
CA MET A 230 28.53 -10.98 -24.83
C MET A 230 27.89 -11.60 -23.56
N LYS A 231 28.52 -12.64 -23.01
CA LYS A 231 28.12 -13.24 -21.74
C LYS A 231 28.21 -12.25 -20.58
N TYR A 232 29.32 -11.49 -20.49
CA TYR A 232 29.49 -10.46 -19.47
C TYR A 232 28.38 -9.40 -19.52
N TYR A 233 28.07 -8.86 -20.70
CA TYR A 233 27.00 -7.88 -20.85
C TYR A 233 25.62 -8.47 -20.53
N LYS A 234 25.33 -9.68 -21.02
CA LYS A 234 24.11 -10.40 -20.68
C LYS A 234 23.94 -10.53 -19.17
N ASP A 235 24.96 -11.01 -18.46
CA ASP A 235 24.88 -11.20 -17.02
C ASP A 235 24.81 -9.87 -16.25
N THR A 236 25.43 -8.82 -16.77
CA THR A 236 25.36 -7.46 -16.21
C THR A 236 23.97 -6.86 -16.32
N TYR A 237 23.36 -6.87 -17.51
CA TYR A 237 21.99 -6.37 -17.69
C TYR A 237 20.95 -7.23 -16.98
N ARG A 238 21.20 -8.53 -16.80
CA ARG A 238 20.39 -9.37 -15.91
C ARG A 238 20.42 -8.83 -14.48
N ARG A 239 21.61 -8.59 -13.91
CA ARG A 239 21.76 -8.02 -12.56
C ARG A 239 21.11 -6.65 -12.43
N TYR A 240 21.29 -5.75 -13.40
CA TYR A 240 20.68 -4.42 -13.36
C TYR A 240 19.15 -4.46 -13.42
N ARG A 241 18.59 -5.36 -14.25
CA ARG A 241 17.15 -5.60 -14.22
C ARG A 241 16.72 -6.09 -12.84
N ASP A 242 17.42 -7.05 -12.26
CA ASP A 242 17.06 -7.62 -10.96
C ASP A 242 17.20 -6.59 -9.83
N TYR A 243 18.20 -5.70 -9.87
CA TYR A 243 18.30 -4.55 -8.97
C TYR A 243 17.17 -3.54 -9.17
N SER A 244 16.79 -3.26 -10.42
CA SER A 244 15.66 -2.37 -10.70
C SER A 244 14.35 -2.93 -10.14
N ILE A 245 14.16 -4.25 -10.20
CA ILE A 245 13.01 -4.95 -9.59
C ILE A 245 13.07 -4.83 -8.06
N LEU A 246 14.23 -5.05 -7.45
CA LEU A 246 14.43 -4.89 -6.02
C LEU A 246 14.14 -3.46 -5.55
N THR A 247 14.64 -2.44 -6.28
CA THR A 247 14.33 -1.03 -6.03
C THR A 247 12.83 -0.78 -6.16
N GLY A 248 12.14 -1.39 -7.13
CA GLY A 248 10.69 -1.32 -7.25
C GLY A 248 9.95 -1.85 -6.03
N ILE A 249 10.40 -2.98 -5.48
CA ILE A 249 9.85 -3.55 -4.23
C ILE A 249 10.10 -2.58 -3.06
N ALA A 250 11.29 -1.99 -2.97
CA ALA A 250 11.61 -1.01 -1.94
C ALA A 250 10.73 0.25 -2.04
N VAL A 251 10.56 0.81 -3.25
CA VAL A 251 9.66 1.95 -3.50
C VAL A 251 8.21 1.61 -3.12
N TYR A 252 7.75 0.40 -3.44
CA TYR A 252 6.42 -0.06 -3.04
C TYR A 252 6.25 -0.16 -1.52
N ALA A 253 7.23 -0.75 -0.83
CA ALA A 253 7.22 -0.85 0.63
C ALA A 253 7.25 0.54 1.27
N LEU A 254 8.10 1.45 0.78
CA LEU A 254 8.18 2.83 1.26
C LEU A 254 6.85 3.57 1.11
N ASN A 255 6.14 3.39 -0.02
CA ASN A 255 4.81 3.96 -0.21
C ASN A 255 3.77 3.50 0.84
N ILE A 256 3.84 2.25 1.30
CA ILE A 256 2.96 1.73 2.36
C ILE A 256 3.39 2.27 3.72
N ILE A 257 4.68 2.23 4.02
CA ILE A 257 5.23 2.69 5.29
C ILE A 257 4.95 4.19 5.49
N ASP A 258 5.17 5.01 4.46
CA ASP A 258 4.89 6.44 4.49
C ASP A 258 3.42 6.74 4.83
N ALA A 259 2.47 6.07 4.17
CA ALA A 259 1.05 6.22 4.47
C ALA A 259 0.71 5.79 5.91
N ASN A 260 1.32 4.70 6.39
CA ASN A 260 1.10 4.23 7.76
C ASN A 260 1.65 5.18 8.81
N VAL A 261 2.89 5.65 8.63
CA VAL A 261 3.56 6.58 9.55
C VAL A 261 2.79 7.88 9.61
N PHE A 262 2.40 8.45 8.47
CA PHE A 262 1.62 9.69 8.44
C PHE A 262 0.28 9.54 9.16
N ALA A 263 -0.44 8.44 8.91
CA ALA A 263 -1.70 8.15 9.60
C ALA A 263 -1.52 7.98 11.13
N HIS A 264 -0.38 7.45 11.58
CA HIS A 264 -0.05 7.38 13.00
C HIS A 264 0.28 8.74 13.61
N LEU A 265 0.87 9.63 12.82
CA LEU A 265 1.26 10.97 13.27
C LEU A 265 0.09 11.97 13.28
N GLN A 266 -1.00 11.69 12.58
CA GLN A 266 -2.16 12.58 12.51
C GLN A 266 -2.92 12.71 13.84
N ASP A 267 -2.87 11.70 14.70
CA ASP A 267 -3.45 11.72 16.04
C ASP A 267 -2.55 12.44 17.07
N PHE A 268 -1.31 12.82 16.71
CA PHE A 268 -0.46 13.58 17.62
C PHE A 268 -0.91 15.04 17.64
N ASP A 269 -1.23 15.53 18.83
CA ASP A 269 -1.59 16.92 19.06
C ASP A 269 -0.36 17.80 18.82
N ILE A 270 -0.32 18.44 17.64
CA ILE A 270 0.57 19.54 17.34
C ILE A 270 -0.26 20.79 17.61
N SER A 271 -0.46 21.13 18.89
CA SER A 271 -1.12 22.37 19.24
C SER A 271 -0.25 23.54 18.79
N ASP A 272 -0.83 24.47 18.02
CA ASP A 272 -0.17 25.68 17.51
C ASP A 272 0.24 26.66 18.62
N ASP A 273 0.04 26.31 19.89
CA ASP A 273 0.40 27.15 21.04
C ASP A 273 1.91 27.23 21.30
N LEU A 274 2.73 26.53 20.49
CA LEU A 274 4.18 26.73 20.42
C LEU A 274 4.53 28.08 19.77
N SER A 275 4.18 29.16 20.46
CA SER A 275 4.47 30.53 20.06
C SER A 275 5.80 30.98 20.67
N ALA A 276 6.74 31.37 19.82
CA ALA A 276 7.96 32.06 20.21
C ALA A 276 7.73 33.57 20.04
N SER A 277 7.63 34.29 21.14
CA SER A 277 7.56 35.75 21.11
C SER A 277 8.98 36.33 21.29
N PHE A 278 9.40 37.14 20.31
CA PHE A 278 10.65 37.88 20.35
C PHE A 278 10.34 39.32 20.71
N LEU A 279 10.74 39.73 21.91
CA LEU A 279 10.53 41.10 22.39
C LEU A 279 11.90 41.76 22.63
N PRO A 280 12.09 43.03 22.23
CA PRO A 280 13.25 43.79 22.69
C PRO A 280 13.19 43.91 24.21
N GLY A 281 14.22 43.45 24.89
CA GLY A 281 14.35 43.49 26.35
C GLY A 281 15.50 44.39 26.76
N VAL A 282 15.27 45.22 27.77
CA VAL A 282 16.36 45.97 28.42
C VAL A 282 16.80 45.18 29.65
N ILE A 283 18.04 44.71 29.66
CA ILE A 283 18.61 43.99 30.79
C ILE A 283 19.30 45.01 31.69
N MET A 284 18.75 45.21 32.89
CA MET A 284 19.37 46.06 33.90
C MET A 284 20.48 45.29 34.64
N PRO A 285 21.57 45.95 35.06
CA PRO A 285 22.64 45.31 35.81
C PRO A 285 22.11 44.78 37.16
N VAL A 286 22.46 43.54 37.47
CA VAL A 286 21.98 42.79 38.65
C VAL A 286 22.39 43.45 39.98
N ASN A 287 23.46 44.24 39.98
CA ASN A 287 23.89 45.01 41.15
C ASN A 287 24.58 46.33 40.74
N PRO A 288 23.97 47.50 41.00
CA PRO A 288 24.56 48.79 40.65
C PRO A 288 25.79 49.17 41.51
N GLN A 289 26.05 48.47 42.62
CA GLN A 289 27.22 48.73 43.48
C GLN A 289 28.51 48.06 42.97
N LEU A 290 28.39 47.00 42.16
CA LEU A 290 29.54 46.21 41.66
C LEU A 290 29.96 46.58 40.23
N THR A 291 29.23 47.46 39.55
CA THR A 291 29.54 47.81 38.16
C THR A 291 29.46 49.31 37.92
N TYR A 292 30.63 49.94 37.87
CA TYR A 292 30.80 51.34 37.46
C TYR A 292 30.67 51.44 35.93
N ASN A 293 29.76 52.28 35.44
CA ASN A 293 29.64 52.67 34.02
C ASN A 293 29.28 51.58 32.99
N ILE A 294 28.26 50.76 33.26
CA ILE A 294 27.55 50.05 32.17
C ILE A 294 26.13 50.57 32.08
N GLY A 295 25.84 51.26 30.98
CA GLY A 295 24.47 51.66 30.61
C GLY A 295 23.60 50.42 30.32
N PRO A 296 22.27 50.59 30.28
CA PRO A 296 21.35 49.49 29.99
C PRO A 296 21.71 48.81 28.66
N THR A 297 21.90 47.49 28.69
CA THR A 297 22.17 46.70 27.48
C THR A 297 20.85 46.29 26.85
N VAL A 298 20.69 46.60 25.56
CA VAL A 298 19.57 46.12 24.75
C VAL A 298 19.84 44.70 24.29
N GLY A 299 18.89 43.81 24.53
CA GLY A 299 18.95 42.41 24.13
C GLY A 299 17.62 41.93 23.59
N LEU A 300 17.58 40.67 23.14
CA LEU A 300 16.34 40.02 22.73
C LEU A 300 15.88 39.08 23.85
N ASN A 301 14.64 39.26 24.29
CA ASN A 301 13.98 38.33 25.20
C ASN A 301 13.20 37.31 24.36
N LEU A 302 13.53 36.03 24.54
CA LEU A 302 12.80 34.91 23.96
C LEU A 302 11.87 34.34 25.03
N LYS A 303 10.57 34.49 24.83
CA LYS A 303 9.56 33.80 25.64
C LYS A 303 8.91 32.72 24.79
N LEU A 304 9.12 31.47 25.21
CA LEU A 304 8.48 30.29 24.65
C LEU A 304 7.24 29.96 25.49
N THR A 305 6.11 29.76 24.82
CA THR A 305 4.88 29.22 25.41
C THR A 305 4.70 27.80 24.88
N PHE A 306 4.41 26.85 25.76
CA PHE A 306 4.14 25.45 25.45
C PHE A 306 3.06 24.93 26.39
#